data_AF-A0A0M4QNE5-F1
#
_entry.id   AF-A0A0M4QNE5-F1
#
_cell.length_a   1.000
_cell.length_b   1.000
_cell.length_c   1.000
_cell.angle_alpha   90.00
_cell.angle_beta   90.00
_cell.angle_gamma   90.00
#
_symmetry.space_group_name_H-M   'P 1'
#
loop_
_entity.id
_entity.type
_entity.pdbx_description
1 polymer ?
#
loop_
_entity_poly.entity_id
_entity_poly.type
_entity_poly.pdbx_seq_one_letter_code
_entity_poly.pdbx_strand_id
1 'polypeptide(L)'
;MGIRYFALPVPAQLVTIARINPRAFLSDQHFWETWSDPPDRPEGLDLDKAWRDLQQLLGGMDSEPMRDAYELVRGEVTHYGYGWIPYDRVLSAEEVLKVASDLAVADLARLYQEYTPQVSPDWAAIMDGRRDYVESYLEAARKFTTELAGMGLGLIYSIG
;
A
#
# COMPACT_ATOMS: atom_id res chain seq x y z
N MET A 1 5.67 -15.65 -12.01
CA MET A 1 5.39 -14.32 -11.45
C MET A 1 4.71 -14.52 -10.10
N GLY A 2 5.03 -13.71 -9.09
CA GLY A 2 4.47 -13.84 -7.74
C GLY A 2 3.51 -12.70 -7.43
N ILE A 3 2.90 -12.73 -6.25
CA ILE A 3 1.98 -11.70 -5.75
C ILE A 3 2.72 -10.39 -5.54
N ARG A 4 2.21 -9.32 -6.14
CA ARG A 4 2.75 -7.96 -6.14
C ARG A 4 1.72 -6.96 -5.65
N TYR A 5 2.16 -5.74 -5.44
CA TYR A 5 1.30 -4.63 -5.04
C TYR A 5 1.38 -3.50 -6.05
N PHE A 6 0.23 -2.97 -6.46
CA PHE A 6 0.17 -1.71 -7.19
C PHE A 6 -0.99 -0.85 -6.69
N ALA A 7 -0.83 0.47 -6.75
CA ALA A 7 -1.85 1.44 -6.39
C ALA A 7 -1.91 2.59 -7.40
N LEU A 8 -3.11 3.16 -7.55
CA LEU A 8 -3.41 4.28 -8.43
C LEU A 8 -4.18 5.35 -7.64
N PRO A 9 -3.98 6.65 -7.95
CA PRO A 9 -4.80 7.72 -7.37
C PRO A 9 -6.27 7.52 -7.72
N VAL A 10 -7.22 8.06 -6.94
CA VAL A 10 -8.66 8.09 -7.26
C VAL A 10 -9.21 9.48 -6.92
N PRO A 11 -9.98 10.16 -7.80
CA PRO A 11 -10.60 11.43 -7.44
C PRO A 11 -11.59 11.23 -6.31
N ALA A 12 -11.67 12.17 -5.37
CA ALA A 12 -12.57 12.07 -4.22
C ALA A 12 -14.04 11.76 -4.63
N GLN A 13 -14.52 12.35 -5.73
CA GLN A 13 -15.87 12.12 -6.25
C GLN A 13 -16.13 10.68 -6.77
N LEU A 14 -15.08 9.92 -7.11
CA LEU A 14 -15.22 8.54 -7.62
C LEU A 14 -14.96 7.48 -6.55
N VAL A 15 -14.46 7.85 -5.36
CA VAL A 15 -14.14 6.89 -4.28
C VAL A 15 -15.32 5.97 -3.96
N THR A 16 -16.54 6.52 -3.86
CA THR A 16 -17.74 5.72 -3.55
C THR A 16 -18.03 4.68 -4.64
N ILE A 17 -17.87 5.04 -5.92
CA ILE A 17 -18.11 4.13 -7.05
C ILE A 17 -16.98 3.10 -7.13
N ALA A 18 -15.73 3.53 -6.94
CA ALA A 18 -14.57 2.66 -6.89
C ALA A 18 -14.69 1.61 -5.78
N ARG A 19 -15.25 1.96 -4.62
CA ARG A 19 -15.50 1.00 -3.53
C ARG A 19 -16.50 -0.10 -3.89
N ILE A 20 -17.46 0.17 -4.77
CA ILE A 20 -18.46 -0.82 -5.18
C ILE A 20 -17.84 -1.89 -6.09
N ASN A 21 -16.96 -1.48 -7.01
CA ASN A 21 -16.27 -2.40 -7.90
C ASN A 21 -14.84 -1.93 -8.19
N PRO A 22 -13.89 -2.18 -7.25
CA PRO A 22 -12.50 -1.70 -7.38
C PRO A 22 -11.85 -2.21 -8.68
N ARG A 23 -12.11 -3.46 -9.03
CA ARG A 23 -11.50 -4.12 -10.17
C ARG A 23 -11.88 -3.51 -11.52
N ALA A 24 -13.07 -2.94 -11.64
CA ALA A 24 -13.47 -2.21 -12.85
C ALA A 24 -12.54 -1.01 -13.10
N PHE A 25 -12.12 -0.32 -12.04
CA PHE A 25 -11.13 0.75 -12.14
C PHE A 25 -9.76 0.17 -12.46
N LEU A 26 -9.30 -0.88 -11.79
CA LEU A 26 -7.95 -1.42 -12.00
C LEU A 26 -7.72 -2.08 -13.37
N SER A 27 -8.77 -2.58 -14.02
CA SER A 27 -8.67 -3.32 -15.29
C SER A 27 -8.94 -2.49 -16.54
N ASP A 28 -9.53 -1.30 -16.41
CA ASP A 28 -9.85 -0.44 -17.55
C ASP A 28 -8.70 0.56 -17.81
N GLN A 29 -7.76 0.14 -18.65
CA GLN A 29 -6.64 1.00 -19.06
C GLN A 29 -7.13 2.27 -19.78
N HIS A 30 -8.24 2.19 -20.52
CA HIS A 30 -8.80 3.33 -21.25
C HIS A 30 -9.36 4.39 -20.31
N PHE A 31 -9.97 3.97 -19.19
CA PHE A 31 -10.39 4.87 -18.11
C PHE A 31 -9.20 5.69 -17.57
N TRP A 32 -8.05 5.06 -17.34
CA TRP A 32 -6.86 5.75 -16.83
C TRP A 32 -6.17 6.63 -17.87
N GLU A 33 -6.23 6.25 -19.15
CA GLU A 33 -5.70 7.06 -20.25
C GLU A 33 -6.58 8.30 -20.51
N THR A 34 -7.88 8.22 -20.26
CA THR A 34 -8.83 9.33 -20.46
C THR A 34 -8.98 10.24 -19.25
N TRP A 35 -8.65 9.77 -18.04
CA TRP A 35 -8.52 10.62 -16.86
C TRP A 35 -7.31 11.59 -16.95
N SER A 36 -6.46 11.48 -17.98
CA SER A 36 -5.28 12.35 -18.18
C SER A 36 -5.57 13.79 -18.64
N ASP A 37 -6.83 14.25 -18.63
CA ASP A 37 -7.17 15.63 -18.98
C ASP A 37 -7.81 16.32 -17.76
N PRO A 38 -7.07 17.15 -16.98
CA PRO A 38 -5.73 17.72 -17.23
C PRO A 38 -4.52 16.85 -16.74
N PRO A 39 -3.27 17.20 -17.14
CA PRO A 39 -2.06 16.36 -17.03
C PRO A 39 -1.41 16.21 -15.64
N ASP A 40 -1.98 16.75 -14.56
CA ASP A 40 -1.33 16.79 -13.23
C ASP A 40 -1.65 15.55 -12.36
N ARG A 41 -1.96 14.39 -12.98
CA ARG A 41 -2.28 13.18 -12.21
C ARG A 41 -1.00 12.57 -11.62
N PRO A 42 -0.97 12.28 -10.30
CA PRO A 42 0.13 11.53 -9.70
C PRO A 42 0.36 10.17 -10.37
N GLU A 43 1.62 9.76 -10.44
CA GLU A 43 1.98 8.41 -10.89
C GLU A 43 1.45 7.35 -9.91
N GLY A 44 1.30 6.12 -10.40
CA GLY A 44 0.96 4.99 -9.54
C GLY A 44 2.12 4.58 -8.62
N LEU A 45 1.80 3.83 -7.57
CA LEU A 45 2.77 3.23 -6.66
C LEU A 45 2.87 1.74 -6.94
N ASP A 46 4.08 1.23 -7.13
CA ASP A 46 4.39 -0.21 -7.14
C ASP A 46 5.27 -0.50 -5.91
N LEU A 47 4.88 -1.48 -5.09
CA LEU A 47 5.68 -1.92 -3.93
C LEU A 47 6.37 -3.28 -4.18
N ASP A 48 6.31 -3.80 -5.40
CA ASP A 48 6.73 -5.14 -5.83
C ASP A 48 6.37 -6.19 -4.79
N LYS A 49 7.34 -6.78 -4.08
CA LYS A 49 7.11 -7.75 -3.01
C LYS A 49 7.32 -7.17 -1.61
N ALA A 50 7.81 -5.93 -1.52
CA ALA A 50 8.02 -5.23 -0.26
C ALA A 50 6.71 -4.98 0.49
N TRP A 51 5.55 -5.03 -0.19
CA TRP A 51 4.24 -4.91 0.45
C TRP A 51 4.08 -5.87 1.62
N ARG A 52 4.63 -7.09 1.53
CA ARG A 52 4.50 -8.09 2.59
C ARG A 52 5.32 -7.72 3.83
N ASP A 53 6.51 -7.18 3.61
CA ASP A 53 7.39 -6.73 4.69
C ASP A 53 6.81 -5.48 5.36
N LEU A 54 6.34 -4.52 4.56
CA LEU A 54 5.63 -3.34 5.06
C LEU A 54 4.35 -3.71 5.81
N GLN A 55 3.59 -4.70 5.34
CA GLN A 55 2.41 -5.20 6.04
C GLN A 55 2.74 -5.75 7.42
N GLN A 56 3.83 -6.51 7.56
CA GLN A 56 4.29 -7.03 8.85
C GLN A 56 4.75 -5.92 9.79
N LEU A 57 5.52 -4.95 9.26
CA LEU A 57 6.08 -3.86 10.06
C LEU A 57 5.02 -2.84 10.49
N LEU A 58 4.03 -2.55 9.64
CA LEU A 58 2.99 -1.55 9.92
C LEU A 58 1.78 -2.13 10.66
N GLY A 59 1.55 -3.45 10.56
CA GLY A 59 0.42 -4.13 11.18
C GLY A 59 0.43 -4.13 12.71
N GLY A 60 1.54 -3.75 13.32
CA GLY A 60 1.69 -3.77 14.78
C GLY A 60 1.63 -5.19 15.34
N MET A 61 1.69 -5.27 16.66
CA MET A 61 1.52 -6.53 17.40
C MET A 61 0.03 -6.78 17.71
N ASP A 62 -0.35 -8.03 18.01
CA ASP A 62 -1.73 -8.38 18.41
C ASP A 62 -2.27 -7.54 19.59
N SER A 63 -1.39 -6.96 20.40
CA SER A 63 -1.72 -6.11 21.56
C SER A 63 -1.69 -4.60 21.28
N GLU A 64 -1.26 -4.17 20.09
CA GLU A 64 -1.17 -2.76 19.73
C GLU A 64 -2.18 -2.41 18.63
N PRO A 65 -2.75 -1.19 18.65
CA PRO A 65 -3.58 -0.75 17.55
C PRO A 65 -2.75 -0.72 16.27
N MET A 66 -3.31 -1.28 15.19
CA MET A 66 -2.74 -1.16 13.85
C MET A 66 -2.49 0.31 13.53
N ARG A 67 -1.32 0.61 12.97
CA ARG A 67 -0.99 1.96 12.52
C ARG A 67 -1.91 2.38 11.37
N ASP A 68 -2.20 3.67 11.24
CA ASP A 68 -2.99 4.15 10.09
C ASP A 68 -2.31 3.79 8.76
N ALA A 69 -0.97 3.81 8.69
CA ALA A 69 -0.23 3.40 7.50
C ALA A 69 -0.45 1.95 7.08
N TYR A 70 -0.88 1.07 7.99
CA TYR A 70 -1.21 -0.33 7.66
C TYR A 70 -2.34 -0.42 6.63
N GLU A 71 -3.25 0.56 6.59
CA GLU A 71 -4.38 0.57 5.66
C GLU A 71 -3.93 0.56 4.19
N LEU A 72 -2.72 1.06 3.89
CA LEU A 72 -2.10 1.04 2.57
C LEU A 72 -1.77 -0.39 2.10
N VAL A 73 -1.51 -1.32 3.01
CA VAL A 73 -1.02 -2.68 2.70
C VAL A 73 -1.89 -3.77 3.33
N ARG A 74 -3.08 -3.42 3.81
CA ARG A 74 -4.01 -4.37 4.44
C ARG A 74 -4.55 -5.37 3.42
N GLY A 75 -4.81 -6.59 3.91
CA GLY A 75 -5.49 -7.63 3.16
C GLY A 75 -4.53 -8.67 2.61
N GLU A 76 -5.10 -9.75 2.08
CA GLU A 76 -4.37 -10.93 1.62
C GLU A 76 -5.07 -11.49 0.40
N VAL A 77 -4.29 -12.08 -0.51
CA VAL A 77 -4.87 -12.82 -1.63
C VAL A 77 -5.64 -14.04 -1.15
N THR A 78 -6.64 -14.46 -1.91
CA THR A 78 -7.29 -15.75 -1.70
C THR A 78 -6.70 -16.77 -2.67
N HIS A 79 -5.94 -17.74 -2.17
CA HIS A 79 -5.41 -18.81 -2.99
C HIS A 79 -6.54 -19.65 -3.62
N TYR A 80 -6.44 -19.92 -4.92
CA TYR A 80 -7.41 -20.71 -5.66
C TYR A 80 -6.74 -21.53 -6.75
N GLY A 81 -6.75 -22.86 -6.59
CA GLY A 81 -6.06 -23.79 -7.51
C GLY A 81 -4.57 -23.49 -7.61
N TYR A 82 -4.08 -23.26 -8.83
CA TYR A 82 -2.68 -22.86 -9.11
C TYR A 82 -2.48 -21.34 -9.17
N GLY A 83 -3.48 -20.54 -8.78
CA GLY A 83 -3.42 -19.09 -8.79
C GLY A 83 -3.97 -18.47 -7.51
N TRP A 84 -4.38 -17.22 -7.61
CA TRP A 84 -4.97 -16.48 -6.52
C TRP A 84 -5.96 -15.44 -7.04
N ILE A 85 -6.94 -15.13 -6.20
CA ILE A 85 -7.84 -13.99 -6.37
C ILE A 85 -7.16 -12.83 -5.64
N PRO A 86 -6.88 -11.70 -6.32
CA PRO A 86 -6.24 -10.56 -5.71
C PRO A 86 -7.15 -9.90 -4.68
N TYR A 87 -6.52 -9.20 -3.75
CA TYR A 87 -7.21 -8.35 -2.79
C TYR A 87 -7.17 -6.91 -3.30
N ASP A 88 -8.35 -6.36 -3.57
CA ASP A 88 -8.49 -4.98 -4.05
C ASP A 88 -9.12 -4.11 -2.96
N ARG A 89 -8.61 -2.89 -2.80
CA ARG A 89 -9.17 -1.95 -1.83
C ARG A 89 -9.04 -0.50 -2.26
N VAL A 90 -10.01 0.30 -1.82
CA VAL A 90 -10.06 1.75 -2.06
C VAL A 90 -9.99 2.50 -0.74
N LEU A 91 -9.10 3.48 -0.67
CA LEU A 91 -9.03 4.45 0.41
C LEU A 91 -9.60 5.80 -0.04
N SER A 92 -10.36 6.46 0.83
CA SER A 92 -10.83 7.83 0.65
C SER A 92 -9.69 8.83 0.84
N ALA A 93 -9.90 10.08 0.42
CA ALA A 93 -8.93 11.15 0.65
C ALA A 93 -8.62 11.36 2.14
N GLU A 94 -9.60 11.16 3.03
CA GLU A 94 -9.39 11.26 4.48
C GLU A 94 -8.52 10.11 5.01
N GLU A 95 -8.77 8.88 4.55
CA GLU A 95 -7.95 7.72 4.91
C GLU A 95 -6.52 7.86 4.37
N VAL A 96 -6.36 8.36 3.14
CA VAL A 96 -5.04 8.66 2.55
C VAL A 96 -4.30 9.72 3.38
N LEU A 97 -4.98 10.76 3.85
CA LEU A 97 -4.36 11.77 4.72
C LEU A 97 -3.84 11.19 6.03
N LYS A 98 -4.59 10.27 6.66
CA LYS A 98 -4.16 9.57 7.88
C LYS A 98 -2.95 8.67 7.61
N VAL A 99 -3.00 7.89 6.54
CA VAL A 99 -1.88 7.06 6.06
C VAL A 99 -0.64 7.91 5.82
N ALA A 100 -0.75 9.02 5.10
CA ALA A 100 0.38 9.89 4.78
C ALA A 100 1.00 10.50 6.05
N SER A 101 0.15 10.94 6.98
CA SER A 101 0.58 11.52 8.25
C SER A 101 1.33 10.51 9.12
N ASP A 102 0.85 9.27 9.18
CA ASP A 102 1.50 8.21 9.94
C ASP A 102 2.79 7.70 9.27
N LEU A 103 2.80 7.55 7.94
CA LEU A 103 4.01 7.20 7.18
C LEU A 103 5.13 8.24 7.36
N ALA A 104 4.79 9.53 7.47
CA ALA A 104 5.76 10.60 7.68
C ALA A 104 6.53 10.47 9.01
N VAL A 105 5.93 9.82 10.02
CA VAL A 105 6.55 9.62 11.34
C VAL A 105 6.98 8.16 11.59
N ALA A 106 6.73 7.25 10.66
CA ALA A 106 7.17 5.86 10.76
C ALA A 106 8.70 5.76 10.70
N ASP A 107 9.35 5.21 11.74
CA ASP A 107 10.80 4.98 11.69
C ASP A 107 11.04 3.50 11.40
N LEU A 108 11.57 3.21 10.22
CA LEU A 108 11.80 1.84 9.79
C LEU A 108 12.80 1.12 10.69
N ALA A 109 13.85 1.80 11.16
CA ALA A 109 14.82 1.20 12.07
C ALA A 109 14.17 0.81 13.40
N ARG A 110 13.27 1.67 13.91
CA ARG A 110 12.47 1.38 15.10
C ARG A 110 11.50 0.23 14.88
N LEU A 111 10.77 0.21 13.78
CA LEU A 111 9.84 -0.87 13.43
C LEU A 111 10.56 -2.23 13.37
N TYR A 112 11.76 -2.27 12.77
CA TYR A 112 12.58 -3.48 12.79
C TYR A 112 13.04 -3.86 14.19
N GLN A 113 13.46 -2.92 15.03
CA GLN A 113 13.86 -3.22 16.42
C GLN A 113 12.70 -3.81 17.23
N GLU A 114 11.48 -3.33 17.01
CA GLU A 114 10.27 -3.83 17.68
C GLU A 114 9.84 -5.20 17.12
N TYR A 115 9.96 -5.43 15.81
CA TYR A 115 9.52 -6.66 15.15
C TYR A 115 10.51 -7.83 15.26
N THR A 116 11.82 -7.57 15.14
CA THR A 116 12.87 -8.61 15.07
C THR A 116 12.85 -9.62 16.22
N PRO A 117 12.64 -9.23 17.50
CA PRO A 117 12.62 -10.17 18.62
C PRO A 117 11.43 -11.15 18.60
N GLN A 118 10.42 -10.91 17.76
CA GLN A 118 9.17 -11.66 17.72
C GLN A 118 9.17 -12.76 16.66
N VAL A 119 10.19 -12.78 15.80
CA VAL A 119 10.34 -13.77 14.74
C VAL A 119 11.55 -14.66 15.00
N SER A 120 11.58 -15.83 14.35
CA SER A 120 12.74 -16.72 14.45
C SER A 120 14.01 -16.00 13.98
N PRO A 121 15.20 -16.32 14.52
CA PRO A 121 16.47 -15.72 14.10
C PRO A 121 16.73 -15.77 12.57
N ASP A 122 16.34 -16.88 11.93
CA ASP A 122 16.46 -17.02 10.47
C ASP A 122 15.61 -15.98 9.72
N TRP A 123 14.41 -15.72 10.22
CA TRP A 123 13.49 -14.76 9.62
C TRP A 123 13.90 -13.32 9.88
N ALA A 124 14.41 -13.03 11.08
CA ALA A 124 15.08 -11.77 11.40
C ALA A 124 16.23 -11.46 10.43
N ALA A 125 17.10 -12.45 10.15
CA ALA A 125 18.22 -12.28 9.22
C ALA A 125 17.76 -12.04 7.78
N ILE A 126 16.70 -12.71 7.33
CA ILE A 126 16.13 -12.51 5.98
C ILE A 126 15.51 -11.13 5.82
N MET A 127 14.84 -10.63 6.86
CA MET A 127 14.29 -9.28 6.87
C MET A 127 15.39 -8.22 6.87
N ASP A 128 16.43 -8.41 7.69
CA ASP A 128 17.56 -7.49 7.78
C ASP A 128 18.31 -7.35 6.44
N GLY A 129 18.54 -8.47 5.74
CA GLY A 129 19.15 -8.48 4.41
C GLY A 129 18.32 -7.80 3.31
N ARG A 130 17.05 -7.45 3.59
CA ARG A 130 16.14 -6.74 2.69
C ARG A 130 15.82 -5.33 3.15
N ARG A 131 16.49 -4.81 4.19
CA ARG A 131 16.19 -3.51 4.78
C ARG A 131 16.23 -2.36 3.77
N ASP A 132 17.33 -2.21 3.03
CA ASP A 132 17.50 -1.13 2.05
C ASP A 132 16.45 -1.22 0.93
N TYR A 133 16.08 -2.44 0.54
CA TYR A 133 15.02 -2.69 -0.44
C TYR A 133 13.67 -2.21 0.10
N VAL A 134 13.28 -2.60 1.32
CA VAL A 134 12.03 -2.16 1.96
C VAL A 134 12.03 -0.65 2.20
N GLU A 135 13.15 -0.06 2.58
CA GLU A 135 13.29 1.38 2.81
C GLU A 135 13.02 2.19 1.54
N SER A 136 13.56 1.76 0.39
CA SER A 136 13.30 2.42 -0.88
C SER A 136 11.81 2.46 -1.25
N TYR A 137 11.07 1.39 -0.95
CA TYR A 137 9.64 1.32 -1.19
C TYR A 137 8.82 2.08 -0.14
N LEU A 138 9.29 2.17 1.10
CA LEU A 138 8.68 3.03 2.12
C LEU A 138 8.77 4.51 1.71
N GLU A 139 9.92 4.95 1.19
CA GLU A 139 10.09 6.31 0.67
C GLU A 139 9.21 6.58 -0.56
N ALA A 140 9.07 5.60 -1.46
CA ALA A 140 8.12 5.70 -2.58
C ALA A 140 6.67 5.83 -2.07
N ALA A 141 6.28 5.01 -1.08
CA ALA A 141 4.96 5.08 -0.47
C ALA A 141 4.70 6.46 0.18
N ARG A 142 5.67 6.99 0.93
CA ARG A 142 5.61 8.33 1.55
C ARG A 142 5.36 9.42 0.52
N LYS A 143 6.17 9.43 -0.54
CA LYS A 143 6.06 10.42 -1.62
C LYS A 143 4.67 10.36 -2.24
N PHE A 144 4.24 9.17 -2.64
CA PHE A 144 2.94 8.94 -3.26
C PHE A 144 1.79 9.40 -2.36
N THR A 145 1.72 8.93 -1.11
CA THR A 145 0.59 9.28 -0.22
C THR A 145 0.58 10.75 0.17
N THR A 146 1.76 11.38 0.28
CA THR A 146 1.88 12.83 0.56
C THR A 146 1.33 13.65 -0.59
N GLU A 147 1.67 13.28 -1.82
CA GLU A 147 1.15 13.94 -3.03
C GLU A 147 -0.37 13.80 -3.12
N LEU A 148 -0.90 12.58 -2.94
CA LEU A 148 -2.35 12.35 -2.95
C LEU A 148 -3.09 13.14 -1.88
N ALA A 149 -2.56 13.16 -0.65
CA ALA A 149 -3.13 13.90 0.46
C ALA A 149 -3.16 15.42 0.17
N GLY A 150 -2.09 15.96 -0.41
CA GLY A 150 -2.01 17.38 -0.81
C GLY A 150 -3.03 17.77 -1.88
N MET A 151 -3.42 16.82 -2.73
CA MET A 151 -4.42 17.02 -3.80
C MET A 151 -5.85 16.63 -3.39
N GLY A 152 -6.06 16.11 -2.17
CA GLY A 152 -7.36 15.61 -1.72
C GLY A 152 -7.84 14.39 -2.51
N LEU A 153 -6.91 13.54 -2.97
CA LEU A 153 -7.21 12.33 -3.72
C LEU A 153 -7.31 11.12 -2.78
N GLY A 154 -8.20 10.20 -3.12
CA GLY A 154 -8.16 8.83 -2.60
C GLY A 154 -7.17 7.98 -3.38
N LEU A 155 -7.14 6.68 -3.09
CA LEU A 155 -6.38 5.70 -3.88
C LEU A 155 -7.14 4.38 -3.98
N ILE A 156 -6.73 3.58 -4.96
CA ILE A 156 -7.12 2.19 -5.10
C ILE A 156 -5.86 1.35 -5.23
N TYR A 157 -5.80 0.21 -4.56
CA TYR A 157 -4.69 -0.74 -4.69
C TYR A 157 -5.17 -2.16 -4.88
N SER A 158 -4.25 -2.98 -5.39
CA SER A 158 -4.41 -4.42 -5.53
C SER A 158 -3.16 -5.12 -5.01
N ILE A 159 -3.37 -6.19 -4.24
CA ILE A 159 -2.36 -7.19 -3.90
C ILE A 159 -2.70 -8.44 -4.71
N GLY A 160 -1.86 -8.82 -5.67
CA GLY A 160 -2.20 -9.83 -6.67
C GLY A 160 -1.18 -10.12 -7.74
#